data_AF-A0AAD8LEA2-F1
#
_entry.id   AF-A0AAD8LEA2-F1
#
_cell.length_a   1.000
_cell.length_b   1.000
_cell.length_c   1.000
_cell.angle_alpha   90.00
_cell.angle_beta   90.00
_cell.angle_gamma   90.00
#
_symmetry.space_group_name_H-M   'P 1'
#
loop_
_entity.id
_entity.type
_entity.pdbx_description
1 polymer ?
#
loop_
_entity_poly.entity_id
_entity_poly.type
_entity_poly.pdbx_seq_one_letter_code
_entity_poly.pdbx_strand_id
1 'polypeptide(L)'
;MSKGYITGDGSRRDWSKWSESAGKKDGGLGDNVGEVDYENDQEDVDGSEDELVSDDYDSDDSQKSHDSRKKNPWFVKLFETLDDLTADQINEPARQWHCPACRDGPGSIYWYRGMKSFVTHIKTKGTRRPKLHRDLSELLDEELCRRGAVVVQSGETYGQWKGLDKEFEDHEIVWPAMVIVMNTQLEQDENGKWRGMGSQELLDYFGSYEAMKARSSFGPEGHTGMSVLTFDTSAAGYLEAERLGNHFSRQGLDRNAWNHHQNLFNPDGKRQLYGFMATKEDLDIFNQHSPGKLKLKFELASYQEKVVSQLKKMSKDSQELIWYKKKIAKQERSSKALEEAFWLISQKLKRNEEENKIVRERTQLYHDQNKEEMDYQDSFFKEQLKVIQDARDVCKKEFGKPCTGADAHQRKEKVENMKKCESKETDEEREKLMILHEKEMAEMKNKHMKEETELEEKFNAKLKQLMENRTSSKS
;
A
#
# COMPACT_ATOMS: atom_id res chain seq x y z
N MET A 1 4.62 -48.88 -5.98
CA MET A 1 3.51 -48.08 -6.54
C MET A 1 3.69 -46.63 -6.07
N SER A 2 4.18 -45.75 -6.95
CA SER A 2 4.55 -44.37 -6.57
C SER A 2 3.35 -43.42 -6.66
N LYS A 3 3.03 -42.72 -5.57
CA LYS A 3 1.89 -41.78 -5.46
C LYS A 3 2.32 -40.37 -5.91
N GLY A 4 2.32 -40.11 -7.22
CA GLY A 4 2.44 -38.76 -7.77
C GLY A 4 1.07 -38.16 -8.13
N TYR A 5 0.89 -36.84 -7.97
CA TYR A 5 -0.29 -36.12 -8.45
C TYR A 5 0.00 -35.42 -9.79
N ILE A 6 -1.06 -35.08 -10.50
CA ILE A 6 -1.02 -34.49 -11.86
C ILE A 6 -1.45 -33.03 -11.76
N THR A 7 -0.65 -32.12 -12.33
CA THR A 7 -1.00 -30.70 -12.44
C THR A 7 -1.87 -30.44 -13.68
N GLY A 8 -2.57 -29.30 -13.72
CA GLY A 8 -3.54 -28.95 -14.77
C GLY A 8 -2.97 -28.81 -16.20
N ASP A 9 -1.65 -28.92 -16.37
CA ASP A 9 -0.94 -29.00 -17.64
C ASP A 9 -0.57 -30.44 -18.05
N GLY A 10 -0.97 -31.44 -17.26
CA GLY A 10 -0.72 -32.86 -17.53
C GLY A 10 0.67 -33.37 -17.11
N SER A 11 1.50 -32.54 -16.47
CA SER A 11 2.80 -32.99 -15.96
C SER A 11 2.67 -33.73 -14.62
N ARG A 12 3.46 -34.80 -14.43
CA ARG A 12 3.47 -35.62 -13.21
C ARG A 12 4.77 -35.36 -12.45
N ARG A 13 4.68 -34.84 -11.22
CA ARG A 13 5.85 -34.58 -10.35
C ARG A 13 5.79 -35.35 -9.04
N ASP A 14 6.98 -35.59 -8.49
CA ASP A 14 7.22 -36.41 -7.29
C ASP A 14 7.44 -35.54 -6.05
N TRP A 15 7.02 -36.02 -4.87
CA TRP A 15 6.94 -35.24 -3.64
C TRP A 15 8.31 -34.86 -3.04
N SER A 16 9.39 -35.52 -3.45
CA SER A 16 10.69 -35.48 -2.77
C SER A 16 11.57 -34.24 -3.07
N LYS A 17 11.05 -33.20 -3.74
CA LYS A 17 11.87 -32.06 -4.20
C LYS A 17 11.64 -30.72 -3.49
N TRP A 18 10.89 -30.69 -2.40
CA TRP A 18 10.54 -29.42 -1.74
C TRP A 18 11.49 -28.98 -0.61
N SER A 19 12.51 -29.77 -0.27
CA SER A 19 13.34 -29.54 0.92
C SER A 19 14.68 -28.83 0.70
N GLU A 20 15.01 -28.31 -0.49
CA GLU A 20 16.37 -27.82 -0.79
C GLU A 20 16.50 -26.33 -1.17
N SER A 21 15.61 -25.44 -0.74
CA SER A 21 15.85 -24.00 -0.92
C SER A 21 15.28 -23.15 0.20
N ALA A 22 15.89 -23.26 1.38
CA ALA A 22 15.77 -22.27 2.44
C ALA A 22 17.15 -22.04 3.07
N GLY A 23 17.84 -20.98 2.63
CA GLY A 23 19.09 -20.54 3.23
C GLY A 23 19.39 -19.08 2.91
N LYS A 24 19.41 -18.24 3.98
CA LYS A 24 19.85 -16.83 4.06
C LYS A 24 18.89 -15.81 3.43
N LYS A 25 18.56 -14.65 4.02
CA LYS A 25 19.25 -13.80 5.02
C LYS A 25 18.27 -12.83 5.71
N ASP A 26 18.66 -12.36 6.89
CA ASP A 26 17.96 -11.48 7.84
C ASP A 26 17.96 -9.97 7.49
N GLY A 27 17.13 -9.20 8.21
CA GLY A 27 17.12 -7.72 8.33
C GLY A 27 15.83 -7.10 7.76
N GLY A 28 14.87 -6.53 8.50
CA GLY A 28 14.94 -5.79 9.76
C GLY A 28 14.84 -4.30 9.45
N LEU A 29 13.63 -3.72 9.43
CA LEU A 29 13.38 -2.29 9.64
C LEU A 29 11.87 -2.08 9.89
N GLY A 30 11.55 -1.48 11.03
CA GLY A 30 10.19 -1.12 11.42
C GLY A 30 9.87 0.30 10.97
N ASP A 31 8.60 0.56 10.68
CA ASP A 31 8.07 1.90 10.50
C ASP A 31 6.81 2.07 11.35
N ASN A 32 6.87 3.11 12.17
CA ASN A 32 5.85 3.62 13.07
C ASN A 32 5.45 4.97 12.47
N VAL A 33 4.22 5.11 11.97
CA VAL A 33 3.72 6.39 11.46
C VAL A 33 2.36 6.64 12.10
N GLY A 34 2.34 7.69 12.92
CA GLY A 34 1.17 8.19 13.64
C GLY A 34 0.14 8.80 12.70
N GLU A 35 -1.10 8.59 13.07
CA GLU A 35 -2.33 9.09 12.45
C GLU A 35 -2.60 10.49 13.01
N VAL A 36 -2.83 11.49 12.14
CA VAL A 36 -3.16 12.87 12.54
C VAL A 36 -4.46 13.25 11.86
N ASP A 37 -5.50 13.43 12.66
CA ASP A 37 -6.81 13.93 12.25
C ASP A 37 -6.79 15.46 12.07
N TYR A 38 -7.45 15.94 11.02
CA TYR A 38 -7.68 17.36 10.77
C TYR A 38 -9.14 17.70 11.08
N GLU A 39 -9.37 18.52 12.11
CA GLU A 39 -10.60 19.30 12.24
C GLU A 39 -10.26 20.79 12.13
N ASN A 40 -11.01 21.46 11.27
CA ASN A 40 -10.90 22.86 10.90
C ASN A 40 -12.17 23.55 11.38
N ASP A 41 -12.04 24.59 12.20
CA ASP A 41 -13.07 25.61 12.37
C ASP A 41 -12.41 26.98 12.61
N GLN A 42 -12.71 27.93 11.72
CA GLN A 42 -12.38 29.35 11.82
C GLN A 42 -13.59 30.10 12.37
N GLU A 43 -13.36 31.00 13.31
CA GLU A 43 -14.30 32.09 13.63
C GLU A 43 -13.58 33.45 13.57
N ASP A 44 -14.26 34.38 12.91
CA ASP A 44 -13.91 35.78 12.69
C ASP A 44 -14.10 36.65 13.95
N VAL A 45 -13.24 37.67 14.14
CA VAL A 45 -13.61 38.90 14.89
C VAL A 45 -12.96 40.14 14.26
N ASP A 46 -13.83 41.14 14.11
CA ASP A 46 -13.78 42.47 13.51
C ASP A 46 -13.07 43.57 14.34
N GLY A 47 -12.70 44.66 13.68
CA GLY A 47 -12.89 46.03 14.20
C GLY A 47 -11.65 46.83 14.61
N SER A 48 -11.27 47.84 13.82
CA SER A 48 -10.77 49.11 14.37
C SER A 48 -10.90 50.25 13.36
N GLU A 49 -11.75 51.20 13.73
CA GLU A 49 -11.98 52.52 13.11
C GLU A 49 -10.85 53.48 13.53
N ASP A 50 -10.56 54.54 12.74
CA ASP A 50 -10.29 55.88 13.29
C ASP A 50 -10.09 57.00 12.24
N GLU A 51 -10.91 58.04 12.43
CA GLU A 51 -10.80 59.49 12.20
C GLU A 51 -9.90 60.10 11.10
N LEU A 52 -10.58 60.74 10.13
CA LEU A 52 -10.02 61.57 9.06
C LEU A 52 -9.94 63.05 9.47
N VAL A 53 -8.72 63.60 9.57
CA VAL A 53 -8.49 65.05 9.54
C VAL A 53 -8.26 65.47 8.09
N SER A 54 -9.14 66.31 7.55
CA SER A 54 -9.07 66.87 6.20
C SER A 54 -7.99 67.96 6.10
N ASP A 55 -7.04 67.77 5.19
CA ASP A 55 -6.13 68.81 4.70
C ASP A 55 -6.41 68.96 3.19
N ASP A 56 -6.48 70.19 2.69
CA ASP A 56 -6.97 70.62 1.36
C ASP A 56 -6.12 70.07 0.20
N TYR A 57 -6.23 68.77 -0.03
CA TYR A 57 -5.68 68.06 -1.18
C TYR A 57 -6.83 67.76 -2.14
N ASP A 58 -7.17 68.75 -2.94
CA ASP A 58 -8.13 68.64 -4.03
C ASP A 58 -7.51 67.81 -5.15
N SER A 59 -7.96 66.56 -5.35
CA SER A 59 -7.58 65.81 -6.55
C SER A 59 -8.53 64.67 -6.90
N ASP A 60 -9.27 64.92 -7.97
CA ASP A 60 -10.03 64.01 -8.81
C ASP A 60 -9.08 63.09 -9.63
N ASP A 61 -8.26 62.27 -8.96
CA ASP A 61 -7.05 61.67 -9.54
C ASP A 61 -7.08 60.17 -9.85
N SER A 62 -8.25 59.52 -9.85
CA SER A 62 -8.34 58.07 -10.13
C SER A 62 -8.06 57.68 -11.60
N GLN A 63 -7.63 58.61 -12.47
CA GLN A 63 -7.39 58.36 -13.91
C GLN A 63 -6.12 59.01 -14.49
N LYS A 64 -5.14 59.44 -13.68
CA LYS A 64 -3.86 59.95 -14.22
C LYS A 64 -2.86 58.81 -14.47
N SER A 65 -2.24 58.78 -15.64
CA SER A 65 -1.15 57.84 -15.97
C SER A 65 0.04 58.03 -15.02
N HIS A 66 0.83 56.97 -14.81
CA HIS A 66 1.99 56.98 -13.89
C HIS A 66 2.93 58.18 -14.11
N ASP A 67 3.26 58.49 -15.37
CA ASP A 67 4.13 59.62 -15.71
C ASP A 67 3.51 60.99 -15.46
N SER A 68 2.17 61.07 -15.46
CA SER A 68 1.44 62.30 -15.10
C SER A 68 1.45 62.52 -13.59
N ARG A 69 1.37 61.44 -12.79
CA ARG A 69 1.47 61.49 -11.32
C ARG A 69 2.87 61.90 -10.86
N LYS A 70 3.94 61.50 -11.56
CA LYS A 70 5.32 61.97 -11.29
C LYS A 70 5.49 63.49 -11.39
N LYS A 71 4.76 64.12 -12.31
CA LYS A 71 4.79 65.57 -12.57
C LYS A 71 4.01 66.39 -11.54
N ASN A 72 3.51 65.78 -10.47
CA ASN A 72 2.90 66.49 -9.36
C ASN A 72 3.91 67.46 -8.70
N PRO A 73 3.55 68.73 -8.43
CA PRO A 73 4.42 69.74 -7.81
C PRO A 73 5.15 69.26 -6.55
N TRP A 74 4.56 68.33 -5.79
CA TRP A 74 5.17 67.74 -4.59
C TRP A 74 6.28 66.75 -4.89
N PHE A 75 6.23 66.01 -6.00
CA PHE A 75 7.14 64.89 -6.27
C PHE A 75 8.13 65.12 -7.41
N VAL A 76 7.89 66.09 -8.30
CA VAL A 76 8.70 66.36 -9.51
C VAL A 76 10.20 66.35 -9.22
N LYS A 77 10.65 67.12 -8.23
CA LYS A 77 12.09 67.25 -7.90
C LYS A 77 12.73 65.92 -7.47
N LEU A 78 11.97 65.06 -6.80
CA LEU A 78 12.45 63.74 -6.37
C LEU A 78 12.59 62.81 -7.58
N PHE A 79 11.59 62.78 -8.46
CA PHE A 79 11.61 61.92 -9.63
C PHE A 79 12.60 62.38 -10.70
N GLU A 80 12.81 63.69 -10.89
CA GLU A 80 13.90 64.22 -11.72
C GLU A 80 15.27 63.77 -11.20
N THR A 81 15.48 63.84 -9.87
CA THR A 81 16.72 63.34 -9.26
C THR A 81 16.87 61.83 -9.43
N LEU A 82 15.77 61.07 -9.41
CA LEU A 82 15.81 59.64 -9.66
C LEU A 82 16.13 59.36 -11.13
N ASP A 83 15.52 60.08 -12.08
CA ASP A 83 15.72 59.97 -13.53
C ASP A 83 17.22 60.06 -13.92
N ASP A 84 17.99 60.88 -13.22
CA ASP A 84 19.43 61.07 -13.45
C ASP A 84 20.33 59.97 -12.84
N LEU A 85 19.79 59.04 -12.04
CA LEU A 85 20.56 58.04 -11.30
C LEU A 85 20.39 56.61 -11.83
N THR A 86 21.48 55.84 -11.82
CA THR A 86 21.45 54.39 -12.12
C THR A 86 20.97 53.57 -10.92
N ALA A 87 20.54 52.32 -11.16
CA ALA A 87 20.05 51.43 -10.10
C ALA A 87 21.06 51.24 -8.94
N ASP A 88 22.36 51.20 -9.24
CA ASP A 88 23.42 51.07 -8.24
C ASP A 88 23.60 52.36 -7.41
N GLN A 89 23.48 53.52 -8.05
CA GLN A 89 23.58 54.82 -7.38
C GLN A 89 22.35 55.12 -6.50
N ILE A 90 21.17 54.63 -6.92
CA ILE A 90 19.93 54.73 -6.15
C ILE A 90 20.05 53.92 -4.84
N ASN A 91 20.67 52.74 -4.91
CA ASN A 91 20.85 51.84 -3.76
C ASN A 91 22.10 52.14 -2.91
N GLU A 92 22.85 53.19 -3.22
CA GLU A 92 24.05 53.56 -2.50
C GLU A 92 23.75 53.86 -1.01
N PRO A 93 24.36 53.13 -0.05
CA PRO A 93 24.01 53.22 1.37
C PRO A 93 24.43 54.54 2.01
N ALA A 94 25.34 55.29 1.39
CA ALA A 94 25.76 56.61 1.86
C ALA A 94 24.84 57.75 1.37
N ARG A 95 24.06 57.52 0.32
CA ARG A 95 23.19 58.54 -0.29
C ARG A 95 22.05 58.91 0.65
N GLN A 96 21.70 60.19 0.68
CA GLN A 96 20.66 60.71 1.55
C GLN A 96 19.44 61.14 0.73
N TRP A 97 18.25 60.78 1.19
CA TRP A 97 16.97 61.06 0.54
C TRP A 97 16.10 61.95 1.41
N HIS A 98 15.46 62.95 0.84
CA HIS A 98 14.51 63.81 1.54
C HIS A 98 13.08 63.43 1.15
N CYS A 99 12.16 63.27 2.11
CA CYS A 99 10.75 62.98 1.82
C CYS A 99 9.99 64.27 1.45
N PRO A 100 9.52 64.43 0.20
CA PRO A 100 8.86 65.66 -0.22
C PRO A 100 7.54 65.92 0.53
N ALA A 101 6.85 64.87 0.97
CA ALA A 101 5.61 64.97 1.76
C ALA A 101 5.84 65.52 3.18
N CYS A 102 7.08 65.48 3.68
CA CYS A 102 7.45 65.90 5.03
C CYS A 102 8.11 67.29 5.13
N ARG A 103 8.24 68.05 4.03
CA ARG A 103 8.85 69.40 4.07
C ARG A 103 8.12 70.31 5.08
N ASP A 104 8.91 71.11 5.80
CA ASP A 104 8.47 72.21 6.69
C ASP A 104 7.49 71.80 7.80
N GLY A 105 7.85 70.82 8.65
CA GLY A 105 7.10 70.60 9.90
C GLY A 105 7.95 70.31 11.13
N PRO A 106 7.38 70.50 12.32
CA PRO A 106 8.08 70.27 13.57
C PRO A 106 8.50 68.80 13.70
N GLY A 107 9.79 68.55 13.94
CA GLY A 107 10.36 67.21 14.13
C GLY A 107 10.66 66.41 12.86
N SER A 108 10.66 67.01 11.67
CA SER A 108 11.01 66.30 10.44
C SER A 108 12.50 65.95 10.39
N ILE A 109 12.84 64.65 10.33
CA ILE A 109 14.14 64.20 9.82
C ILE A 109 14.20 64.63 8.35
N TYR A 110 15.11 65.55 8.04
CA TYR A 110 15.25 66.11 6.69
C TYR A 110 15.89 65.11 5.71
N TRP A 111 16.65 64.12 6.21
CA TRP A 111 17.46 63.24 5.36
C TRP A 111 17.48 61.78 5.87
N TYR A 112 17.10 60.84 5.00
CA TYR A 112 17.10 59.39 5.21
C TYR A 112 18.32 58.77 4.52
N ARG A 113 19.15 58.05 5.27
CA ARG A 113 20.38 57.43 4.74
C ARG A 113 20.06 56.09 4.06
N GLY A 114 20.26 56.03 2.75
CA GLY A 114 19.97 54.89 1.89
C GLY A 114 18.50 54.76 1.53
N MET A 115 18.21 54.15 0.36
CA MET A 115 16.84 53.99 -0.16
C MET A 115 15.94 53.19 0.79
N LYS A 116 16.49 52.24 1.55
CA LYS A 116 15.74 51.43 2.53
C LYS A 116 15.12 52.24 3.67
N SER A 117 15.88 53.16 4.27
CA SER A 117 15.35 54.01 5.35
C SER A 117 14.33 55.02 4.83
N PHE A 118 14.47 55.42 3.56
CA PHE A 118 13.54 56.29 2.88
C PHE A 118 12.20 55.62 2.58
N VAL A 119 12.21 54.43 1.97
CA VAL A 119 10.99 53.67 1.63
C VAL A 119 10.23 53.26 2.90
N THR A 120 10.94 52.79 3.93
CA THR A 120 10.32 52.44 5.22
C THR A 120 9.63 53.64 5.87
N HIS A 121 10.26 54.82 5.83
CA HIS A 121 9.64 56.05 6.31
C HIS A 121 8.36 56.40 5.55
N ILE A 122 8.38 56.35 4.21
CA ILE A 122 7.22 56.69 3.39
C ILE A 122 6.05 55.75 3.71
N LYS A 123 6.32 54.46 3.87
CA LYS A 123 5.31 53.42 4.17
C LYS A 123 4.75 53.45 5.59
N THR A 124 5.53 53.90 6.56
CA THR A 124 5.15 53.81 7.99
C THR A 124 4.60 55.12 8.57
N LYS A 125 4.77 56.26 7.90
CA LYS A 125 4.35 57.56 8.45
C LYS A 125 2.90 57.89 8.12
N GLY A 126 2.00 57.69 9.08
CA GLY A 126 0.56 57.93 8.95
C GLY A 126 0.04 59.27 9.49
N THR A 127 0.84 60.07 10.20
CA THR A 127 0.31 61.18 11.01
C THR A 127 0.22 62.53 10.31
N ARG A 128 0.98 62.78 9.24
CA ARG A 128 0.97 64.05 8.51
C ARG A 128 0.91 63.78 7.01
N ARG A 129 -0.14 64.31 6.35
CA ARG A 129 -0.41 64.13 4.91
C ARG A 129 -0.33 62.65 4.47
N PRO A 130 -1.08 61.74 5.11
CA PRO A 130 -1.01 60.30 4.83
C PRO A 130 -1.31 59.96 3.37
N LYS A 131 -2.20 60.72 2.72
CA LYS A 131 -2.51 60.56 1.28
C LYS A 131 -1.29 60.80 0.39
N LEU A 132 -0.50 61.86 0.64
CA LEU A 132 0.75 62.12 -0.08
C LEU A 132 1.80 61.03 0.15
N HIS A 133 1.88 60.50 1.37
CA HIS A 133 2.77 59.39 1.69
C HIS A 133 2.35 58.11 0.96
N ARG A 134 1.05 57.84 0.85
CA ARG A 134 0.52 56.69 0.08
C ARG A 134 0.81 56.82 -1.40
N ASP A 135 0.48 57.96 -2.01
CA ASP A 135 0.74 58.22 -3.43
C ASP A 135 2.24 58.17 -3.75
N LEU A 136 3.08 58.75 -2.89
CA LEU A 136 4.53 58.70 -3.04
C LEU A 136 5.06 57.26 -2.91
N SER A 137 4.51 56.45 -2.00
CA SER A 137 4.92 55.05 -1.83
C SER A 137 4.64 54.25 -3.09
N GLU A 138 3.42 54.36 -3.64
CA GLU A 138 3.01 53.63 -4.84
C GLU A 138 3.89 54.01 -6.04
N LEU A 139 4.08 55.30 -6.28
CA LEU A 139 4.91 55.78 -7.40
C LEU A 139 6.38 55.40 -7.25
N LEU A 140 6.91 55.43 -6.02
CA LEU A 140 8.31 55.07 -5.77
C LEU A 140 8.52 53.56 -5.90
N ASP A 141 7.60 52.73 -5.39
CA ASP A 141 7.67 51.28 -5.52
C ASP A 141 7.64 50.86 -7.00
N GLU A 142 6.74 51.42 -7.80
CA GLU A 142 6.68 51.16 -9.24
C GLU A 142 7.96 51.61 -9.97
N GLU A 143 8.54 52.75 -9.59
CA GLU A 143 9.75 53.27 -10.23
C GLU A 143 11.00 52.43 -9.90
N LEU A 144 11.13 52.02 -8.63
CA LEU A 144 12.20 51.12 -8.20
C LEU A 144 12.07 49.74 -8.86
N CYS A 145 10.84 49.25 -9.06
CA CYS A 145 10.58 48.02 -9.81
C CYS A 145 10.99 48.14 -11.27
N ARG A 146 10.57 49.21 -11.98
CA ARG A 146 10.94 49.40 -13.40
C ARG A 146 12.44 49.54 -13.63
N ARG A 147 13.17 50.07 -12.65
CA ARG A 147 14.62 50.30 -12.74
C ARG A 147 15.47 49.15 -12.21
N GLY A 148 14.86 48.09 -11.69
CA GLY A 148 15.59 47.00 -11.04
C GLY A 148 16.28 47.41 -9.73
N ALA A 149 15.90 48.55 -9.14
CA ALA A 149 16.42 49.06 -7.88
C ALA A 149 15.52 48.65 -6.69
N VAL A 150 14.94 47.45 -6.75
CA VAL A 150 14.00 46.95 -5.73
C VAL A 150 14.74 46.75 -4.41
N VAL A 151 14.43 47.60 -3.43
CA VAL A 151 14.86 47.40 -2.05
C VAL A 151 13.98 46.33 -1.43
N VAL A 152 14.41 45.08 -1.54
CA VAL A 152 13.78 43.94 -0.88
C VAL A 152 13.86 44.14 0.64
N GLN A 153 12.72 44.18 1.31
CA GLN A 153 12.70 44.16 2.78
C GLN A 153 13.29 42.84 3.25
N SER A 154 14.34 42.91 4.06
CA SER A 154 15.17 41.76 4.49
C SER A 154 14.43 40.73 5.37
N GLY A 155 13.10 40.85 5.52
CA GLY A 155 12.23 39.92 6.25
C GLY A 155 11.10 39.28 5.42
N GLU A 156 10.83 39.73 4.18
CA GLU A 156 9.70 39.24 3.37
C GLU A 156 10.05 38.12 2.38
N THR A 157 11.35 37.81 2.18
CA THR A 157 11.79 36.81 1.19
C THR A 157 12.05 35.42 1.74
N TYR A 158 12.04 35.24 3.06
CA TYR A 158 12.20 33.90 3.64
C TYR A 158 10.90 33.12 3.47
N GLY A 159 10.89 32.11 2.60
CA GLY A 159 9.76 31.18 2.39
C GLY A 159 8.84 31.48 1.20
N GLN A 160 9.10 32.53 0.42
CA GLN A 160 8.36 32.80 -0.82
C GLN A 160 8.97 32.03 -1.99
N TRP A 161 8.52 30.79 -2.20
CA TRP A 161 8.90 29.97 -3.34
C TRP A 161 7.94 30.21 -4.50
N LYS A 162 8.45 30.71 -5.63
CA LYS A 162 7.70 30.63 -6.89
C LYS A 162 7.77 29.17 -7.37
N GLY A 163 6.67 28.44 -7.21
CA GLY A 163 6.53 27.09 -7.75
C GLY A 163 6.45 27.09 -9.29
N LEU A 164 6.47 25.90 -9.88
CA LEU A 164 6.19 25.73 -11.31
C LEU A 164 4.75 26.14 -11.62
N ASP A 165 4.53 26.64 -12.82
CA ASP A 165 3.17 26.92 -13.30
C ASP A 165 2.34 25.64 -13.22
N LYS A 166 1.17 25.72 -12.56
CA LYS A 166 0.33 24.55 -12.25
C LYS A 166 -0.29 23.92 -13.50
N GLU A 167 -0.28 24.64 -14.61
CA GLU A 167 -0.84 24.25 -15.89
C GLU A 167 0.31 23.83 -16.80
N PHE A 168 0.77 22.58 -16.65
CA PHE A 168 1.54 21.96 -17.72
C PHE A 168 0.55 21.70 -18.87
N GLU A 169 0.65 22.50 -19.93
CA GLU A 169 -0.13 22.27 -21.15
C GLU A 169 0.26 20.90 -21.71
N ASP A 170 -0.73 20.02 -21.79
CA ASP A 170 -0.57 18.72 -22.43
C ASP A 170 -0.22 18.92 -23.91
N HIS A 171 0.56 17.99 -24.48
CA HIS A 171 1.00 18.07 -25.86
C HIS A 171 0.67 16.79 -26.63
N GLU A 172 0.48 16.94 -27.93
CA GLU A 172 0.21 15.83 -28.84
C GLU A 172 1.50 15.06 -29.15
N ILE A 173 1.41 13.74 -29.08
CA ILE A 173 2.46 12.80 -29.44
C ILE A 173 1.97 11.85 -30.53
N VAL A 174 2.91 11.33 -31.31
CA VAL A 174 2.67 10.22 -32.23
C VAL A 174 2.50 8.92 -31.43
N TRP A 175 1.43 8.18 -31.74
CA TRP A 175 1.13 6.88 -31.14
C TRP A 175 0.90 5.80 -32.21
N PRO A 176 1.47 4.58 -32.09
CA PRO A 176 2.49 4.16 -31.11
C PRO A 176 3.76 5.02 -31.17
N ALA A 177 4.57 5.02 -30.10
CA ALA A 177 5.80 5.81 -30.08
C ALA A 177 6.75 5.35 -31.20
N MET A 178 7.29 6.32 -31.94
CA MET A 178 8.16 6.08 -33.08
C MET A 178 9.38 6.98 -33.04
N VAL A 179 10.53 6.43 -33.45
CA VAL A 179 11.78 7.17 -33.61
C VAL A 179 12.17 7.14 -35.07
N ILE A 180 12.43 8.30 -35.65
CA ILE A 180 12.99 8.44 -36.99
C ILE A 180 14.50 8.24 -36.89
N VAL A 181 15.06 7.49 -37.83
CA VAL A 181 16.49 7.31 -38.04
C VAL A 181 16.83 7.77 -39.46
N MET A 182 17.71 8.77 -39.57
CA MET A 182 18.16 9.35 -40.83
C MET A 182 19.54 8.86 -41.22
N ASN A 183 19.92 9.13 -42.48
CA ASN A 183 21.16 8.68 -43.11
C ASN A 183 21.28 7.15 -43.19
N THR A 184 20.17 6.47 -43.48
CA THR A 184 20.13 5.01 -43.64
C THR A 184 20.28 4.56 -45.11
N GLN A 185 20.68 5.45 -46.02
CA GLN A 185 20.94 5.14 -47.44
C GLN A 185 22.37 4.63 -47.62
N LEU A 186 22.59 3.58 -48.41
CA LEU A 186 23.90 2.93 -48.57
C LEU A 186 24.49 3.17 -49.96
N GLU A 187 24.18 2.31 -50.92
CA GLU A 187 24.72 2.30 -52.29
C GLU A 187 23.60 2.23 -53.32
N GLN A 188 23.88 2.64 -54.55
CA GLN A 188 22.96 2.41 -55.67
C GLN A 188 23.16 1.01 -56.25
N ASP A 189 22.07 0.35 -56.59
CA ASP A 189 22.10 -0.90 -57.33
C ASP A 189 22.45 -0.68 -58.81
N GLU A 190 22.59 -1.78 -59.55
CA GLU A 190 22.90 -1.77 -60.99
C GLU A 190 21.84 -1.02 -61.84
N ASN A 191 20.64 -0.82 -61.29
CA ASN A 191 19.54 -0.10 -61.93
C ASN A 191 19.51 1.39 -61.52
N GLY A 192 20.51 1.87 -60.76
CA GLY A 192 20.60 3.23 -60.25
C GLY A 192 19.70 3.51 -59.03
N LYS A 193 19.03 2.50 -58.47
CA LYS A 193 18.16 2.66 -57.30
C LYS A 193 18.95 2.54 -56.00
N TRP A 194 18.69 3.45 -55.08
CA TRP A 194 19.32 3.44 -53.77
C TRP A 194 18.86 2.24 -52.92
N ARG A 195 19.82 1.52 -52.36
CA ARG A 195 19.64 0.59 -51.24
C ARG A 195 19.89 1.31 -49.92
N GLY A 196 19.42 0.72 -48.83
CA GLY A 196 19.64 1.24 -47.49
C GLY A 196 19.74 0.12 -46.47
N MET A 197 19.90 0.54 -45.22
CA MET A 197 19.99 -0.36 -44.08
C MET A 197 18.76 -1.26 -43.98
N GLY A 198 18.97 -2.55 -43.70
CA GLY A 198 17.88 -3.51 -43.60
C GLY A 198 17.00 -3.29 -42.37
N SER A 199 15.72 -3.67 -42.42
CA SER A 199 14.84 -3.61 -41.24
C SER A 199 15.37 -4.45 -40.07
N GLN A 200 15.86 -5.67 -40.33
CA GLN A 200 16.43 -6.52 -39.28
C GLN A 200 17.74 -5.93 -38.75
N GLU A 201 18.59 -5.42 -39.64
CA GLU A 201 19.85 -4.76 -39.28
C GLU A 201 19.61 -3.55 -38.36
N LEU A 202 18.58 -2.75 -38.63
CA LEU A 202 18.17 -1.64 -37.77
C LEU A 202 17.72 -2.11 -36.38
N LEU A 203 16.91 -3.18 -36.33
CA LEU A 203 16.46 -3.74 -35.05
C LEU A 203 17.63 -4.30 -34.23
N ASP A 204 18.55 -5.01 -34.88
CA ASP A 204 19.72 -5.58 -34.22
C ASP A 204 20.67 -4.47 -33.73
N TYR A 205 20.84 -3.40 -34.53
CA TYR A 205 21.67 -2.25 -34.17
C TYR A 205 21.13 -1.48 -32.96
N PHE A 206 19.80 -1.33 -32.87
CA PHE A 206 19.13 -0.66 -31.74
C PHE A 206 18.50 -1.64 -30.75
N GLY A 207 18.97 -2.89 -30.69
CA GLY A 207 18.36 -3.95 -29.89
C GLY A 207 18.28 -3.66 -28.38
N SER A 208 19.13 -2.76 -27.87
CA SER A 208 19.11 -2.34 -26.47
C SER A 208 17.92 -1.46 -26.06
N TYR A 209 17.14 -0.97 -27.03
CA TYR A 209 15.96 -0.11 -26.80
C TYR A 209 14.64 -0.85 -27.04
N GLU A 210 14.68 -2.17 -27.28
CA GLU A 210 13.49 -3.02 -27.41
C GLU A 210 12.48 -2.53 -28.48
N ALA A 211 12.98 -1.96 -29.58
CA ALA A 211 12.14 -1.59 -30.71
C ALA A 211 11.46 -2.84 -31.30
N MET A 212 10.14 -2.75 -31.55
CA MET A 212 9.34 -3.90 -31.99
C MET A 212 9.39 -4.10 -33.50
N LYS A 213 9.43 -3.01 -34.27
CA LYS A 213 9.40 -3.03 -35.73
C LYS A 213 10.29 -1.94 -36.29
N ALA A 214 10.96 -2.23 -37.40
CA ALA A 214 11.70 -1.26 -38.19
C ALA A 214 11.18 -1.22 -39.62
N ARG A 215 10.99 -0.03 -40.17
CA ARG A 215 10.57 0.17 -41.56
C ARG A 215 11.36 1.30 -42.19
N SER A 216 11.68 1.17 -43.47
CA SER A 216 12.29 2.25 -44.25
C SER A 216 11.32 2.84 -45.25
N SER A 217 11.51 4.10 -45.60
CA SER A 217 10.76 4.76 -46.66
C SER A 217 11.43 4.53 -48.02
N PHE A 218 10.60 4.33 -49.03
CA PHE A 218 11.01 4.07 -50.40
C PHE A 218 10.28 5.04 -51.33
N GLY A 219 11.03 5.65 -52.25
CA GLY A 219 10.54 6.51 -53.31
C GLY A 219 10.85 5.93 -54.70
N PRO A 220 10.60 6.72 -55.76
CA PRO A 220 10.88 6.30 -57.15
C PRO A 220 12.34 5.85 -57.36
N GLU A 221 13.29 6.53 -56.71
CA GLU A 221 14.73 6.28 -56.77
C GLU A 221 15.21 5.20 -55.78
N GLY A 222 14.30 4.46 -55.15
CA GLY A 222 14.61 3.44 -54.14
C GLY A 222 14.56 3.98 -52.70
N HIS A 223 15.45 3.49 -51.85
CA HIS A 223 15.49 3.82 -50.42
C HIS A 223 15.79 5.30 -50.19
N THR A 224 14.97 6.02 -49.41
CA THR A 224 15.07 7.49 -49.27
C THR A 224 16.02 7.96 -48.17
N GLY A 225 16.67 7.02 -47.47
CA GLY A 225 17.63 7.32 -46.39
C GLY A 225 16.98 7.65 -45.05
N MET A 226 15.70 7.32 -44.90
CA MET A 226 14.93 7.49 -43.68
C MET A 226 14.28 6.17 -43.28
N SER A 227 14.37 5.88 -41.99
CA SER A 227 13.83 4.68 -41.37
C SER A 227 13.11 5.05 -40.09
N VAL A 228 12.15 4.21 -39.69
CA VAL A 228 11.31 4.39 -38.50
C VAL A 228 11.42 3.14 -37.65
N LEU A 229 11.71 3.34 -36.37
CA LEU A 229 11.58 2.33 -35.32
C LEU A 229 10.25 2.55 -34.61
N THR A 230 9.42 1.52 -34.55
CA THR A 230 8.15 1.52 -33.83
C THR A 230 8.31 0.72 -32.54
N PHE A 231 7.92 1.33 -31.43
CA PHE A 231 8.02 0.75 -30.10
C PHE A 231 6.69 0.12 -29.67
N ASP A 232 6.71 -0.56 -28.53
CA ASP A 232 5.51 -1.14 -27.93
C ASP A 232 4.42 -0.08 -27.67
N THR A 233 3.16 -0.48 -27.79
CA THR A 233 1.97 0.36 -27.55
C THR A 233 1.68 0.52 -26.06
N SER A 234 2.70 0.87 -25.28
CA SER A 234 2.62 1.05 -23.84
C SER A 234 3.40 2.28 -23.40
N ALA A 235 3.12 2.78 -22.20
CA ALA A 235 3.93 3.86 -21.62
C ALA A 235 5.42 3.48 -21.50
N ALA A 236 5.74 2.20 -21.27
CA ALA A 236 7.12 1.71 -21.27
C ALA A 236 7.76 1.82 -22.67
N GLY A 237 7.03 1.44 -23.72
CA GLY A 237 7.48 1.60 -25.11
C GLY A 237 7.76 3.05 -25.48
N TYR A 238 6.93 4.00 -24.97
CA TYR A 238 7.21 5.43 -25.13
C TYR A 238 8.50 5.86 -24.43
N LEU A 239 8.75 5.41 -23.20
CA LEU A 239 9.96 5.76 -22.45
C LEU A 239 11.23 5.22 -23.12
N GLU A 240 11.20 4.01 -23.70
CA GLU A 240 12.35 3.51 -24.47
C GLU A 240 12.57 4.27 -25.79
N ALA A 241 11.48 4.69 -26.46
CA ALA A 241 11.57 5.56 -27.63
C ALA A 241 12.19 6.93 -27.28
N GLU A 242 11.71 7.55 -26.21
CA GLU A 242 12.23 8.82 -25.70
C GLU A 242 13.69 8.70 -25.27
N ARG A 243 14.06 7.59 -24.62
CA ARG A 243 15.44 7.28 -24.24
C ARG A 243 16.36 7.20 -25.47
N LEU A 244 15.92 6.55 -26.55
CA LEU A 244 16.68 6.50 -27.81
C LEU A 244 16.82 7.89 -28.43
N GLY A 245 15.72 8.65 -28.54
CA GLY A 245 15.74 10.02 -29.06
C GLY A 245 16.69 10.93 -28.27
N ASN A 246 16.60 10.89 -26.94
CA ASN A 246 17.49 11.64 -26.05
C ASN A 246 18.94 11.20 -26.17
N HIS A 247 19.21 9.93 -26.48
CA HIS A 247 20.57 9.46 -26.70
C HIS A 247 21.19 10.10 -27.95
N PHE A 248 20.45 10.19 -29.05
CA PHE A 248 20.89 10.93 -30.23
C PHE A 248 21.14 12.41 -29.90
N SER A 249 20.23 13.06 -29.19
CA SER A 249 20.39 14.47 -28.78
C SER A 249 21.62 14.70 -27.92
N ARG A 250 21.92 13.81 -26.97
CA ARG A 250 23.12 13.90 -26.12
C ARG A 250 24.41 13.74 -26.92
N GLN A 251 24.38 13.03 -28.04
CA GLN A 251 25.52 12.88 -28.94
C GLN A 251 25.60 13.99 -30.00
N GLY A 252 24.65 14.94 -30.03
CA GLY A 252 24.57 15.97 -31.08
C GLY A 252 24.18 15.40 -32.44
N LEU A 253 23.39 14.32 -32.45
CA LEU A 253 22.93 13.58 -33.63
C LEU A 253 21.40 13.63 -33.78
N ASP A 254 20.80 14.71 -33.30
CA ASP A 254 19.36 14.94 -33.32
C ASP A 254 18.86 15.51 -34.66
N ARG A 255 17.58 15.89 -34.65
CA ARG A 255 16.92 16.56 -35.78
C ARG A 255 17.65 17.82 -36.21
N ASN A 256 18.10 18.64 -35.26
CA ASN A 256 18.77 19.90 -35.55
C ASN A 256 20.11 19.67 -36.23
N ALA A 257 20.88 18.68 -35.76
CA ALA A 257 22.12 18.27 -36.39
C ALA A 257 21.89 17.79 -37.83
N TRP A 258 20.85 16.99 -38.08
CA TRP A 258 20.50 16.56 -39.43
C TRP A 258 20.04 17.70 -40.34
N ASN A 259 19.33 18.70 -39.82
CA ASN A 259 18.83 19.80 -40.64
C ASN A 259 19.88 20.85 -40.98
N HIS A 260 20.91 21.01 -40.14
CA HIS A 260 21.89 22.10 -40.27
C HIS A 260 23.33 21.64 -40.57
N HIS A 261 23.73 20.44 -40.14
CA HIS A 261 25.11 19.95 -40.21
C HIS A 261 25.16 18.47 -40.58
N GLN A 262 24.81 18.14 -41.83
CA GLN A 262 24.77 16.76 -42.34
C GLN A 262 26.18 16.19 -42.54
N ASN A 263 26.75 15.62 -41.48
CA ASN A 263 27.93 14.77 -41.61
C ASN A 263 27.48 13.36 -41.97
N LEU A 264 27.72 12.93 -43.21
CA LEU A 264 27.35 11.60 -43.69
C LEU A 264 28.18 10.50 -43.03
N PHE A 265 29.44 10.80 -42.70
CA PHE A 265 30.40 9.89 -42.13
C PHE A 265 31.08 10.51 -40.92
N ASN A 266 31.40 9.65 -39.96
CA ASN A 266 32.21 9.99 -38.81
C ASN A 266 33.69 10.10 -39.18
N PRO A 267 34.53 10.71 -38.31
CA PRO A 267 35.98 10.73 -38.49
C PRO A 267 36.59 9.33 -38.70
N ASP A 268 35.96 8.29 -38.15
CA ASP A 268 36.34 6.88 -38.31
C ASP A 268 35.94 6.27 -39.67
N GLY A 269 35.36 7.06 -40.58
CA GLY A 269 34.87 6.62 -41.89
C GLY A 269 33.57 5.81 -41.87
N LYS A 270 32.99 5.56 -40.69
CA LYS A 270 31.69 4.89 -40.55
C LYS A 270 30.54 5.86 -40.82
N ARG A 271 29.45 5.37 -41.41
CA ARG A 271 28.25 6.18 -41.64
C ARG A 271 27.64 6.65 -40.32
N GLN A 272 27.30 7.93 -40.23
CA GLN A 272 26.74 8.53 -39.03
C GLN A 272 25.21 8.55 -39.10
N LEU A 273 24.54 7.82 -38.22
CA LEU A 273 23.08 7.84 -38.11
C LEU A 273 22.64 9.03 -37.25
N TYR A 274 21.50 9.61 -37.59
CA TYR A 274 20.83 10.63 -36.78
C TYR A 274 19.48 10.10 -36.37
N GLY A 275 18.94 10.55 -35.24
CA GLY A 275 17.63 10.10 -34.85
C GLY A 275 16.93 11.00 -33.85
N PHE A 276 15.60 10.92 -33.86
CA PHE A 276 14.75 11.79 -33.06
C PHE A 276 13.33 11.22 -32.96
N MET A 277 12.59 11.64 -31.93
CA MET A 277 11.18 11.30 -31.78
C MET A 277 10.38 11.78 -32.98
N ALA A 278 9.53 10.91 -33.52
CA ALA A 278 8.72 11.22 -34.69
C ALA A 278 7.63 12.24 -34.36
N THR A 279 7.52 13.25 -35.22
CA THR A 279 6.38 14.18 -35.26
C THR A 279 5.48 13.82 -36.43
N LYS A 280 4.27 14.40 -36.45
CA LYS A 280 3.31 14.20 -37.54
C LYS A 280 3.93 14.48 -38.90
N GLU A 281 4.68 15.58 -38.99
CA GLU A 281 5.31 16.07 -40.21
C GLU A 281 6.33 15.06 -40.74
N ASP A 282 7.14 14.46 -39.87
CA ASP A 282 8.14 13.46 -40.27
C ASP A 282 7.47 12.21 -40.86
N LEU A 283 6.36 11.78 -40.24
CA LEU A 283 5.61 10.61 -40.71
C LEU A 283 4.85 10.88 -42.01
N ASP A 284 4.43 12.11 -42.24
CA ASP A 284 3.86 12.52 -43.52
C ASP A 284 4.92 12.51 -44.63
N ILE A 285 6.15 12.98 -44.36
CA ILE A 285 7.29 12.85 -45.29
C ILE A 285 7.61 11.38 -45.54
N PHE A 286 7.66 10.54 -44.48
CA PHE A 286 7.90 9.11 -44.60
C PHE A 286 6.87 8.41 -45.50
N ASN A 287 5.62 8.86 -45.41
CA ASN A 287 4.52 8.27 -46.15
C ASN A 287 4.30 8.86 -47.54
N GLN A 288 5.03 9.90 -47.95
CA GLN A 288 4.81 10.65 -49.18
C GLN A 288 4.72 9.76 -50.43
N HIS A 289 5.55 8.70 -50.49
CA HIS A 289 5.62 7.76 -51.62
C HIS A 289 5.06 6.36 -51.31
N SER A 290 4.39 6.18 -50.16
CA SER A 290 3.84 4.89 -49.73
C SER A 290 2.35 4.76 -50.09
N PRO A 291 1.95 3.96 -51.10
CA PRO A 291 0.55 3.86 -51.50
C PRO A 291 -0.29 2.97 -50.55
N GLY A 292 -1.49 3.44 -50.23
CA GLY A 292 -2.57 2.64 -49.61
C GLY A 292 -2.15 1.87 -48.35
N LYS A 293 -2.14 0.53 -48.44
CA LYS A 293 -1.84 -0.38 -47.31
C LYS A 293 -0.39 -0.31 -46.82
N LEU A 294 0.54 0.21 -47.62
CA LEU A 294 1.94 0.39 -47.23
C LEU A 294 2.15 1.65 -46.39
N LYS A 295 1.17 2.56 -46.30
CA LYS A 295 1.26 3.74 -45.45
C LYS A 295 1.43 3.33 -43.99
N LEU A 296 2.43 3.89 -43.33
CA LEU A 296 2.63 3.72 -41.89
C LEU A 296 1.47 4.39 -41.16
N LYS A 297 0.74 3.59 -40.37
CA LYS A 297 -0.40 4.04 -39.58
C LYS A 297 0.09 4.59 -38.25
N PHE A 298 -0.42 5.75 -37.89
CA PHE A 298 -0.17 6.40 -36.60
C PHE A 298 -1.39 7.23 -36.22
N GLU A 299 -1.49 7.52 -34.93
CA GLU A 299 -2.50 8.37 -34.32
C GLU A 299 -1.80 9.52 -33.60
N LEU A 300 -2.42 10.70 -33.55
CA LEU A 300 -2.02 11.74 -32.63
C LEU A 300 -2.80 11.55 -31.33
N ALA A 301 -2.08 11.48 -30.22
CA ALA A 301 -2.67 11.22 -28.92
C ALA A 301 -2.06 12.16 -27.88
N SER A 302 -2.83 12.41 -26.81
CA SER A 302 -2.37 13.15 -25.64
C SER A 302 -1.25 12.38 -24.92
N TYR A 303 -0.13 13.05 -24.63
CA TYR A 303 0.94 12.50 -23.79
C TYR A 303 0.41 12.17 -22.39
N GLN A 304 -0.36 13.09 -21.81
CA GLN A 304 -0.92 12.92 -20.47
C GLN A 304 -1.87 11.73 -20.40
N GLU A 305 -2.70 11.50 -21.43
CA GLU A 305 -3.60 10.37 -21.51
C GLU A 305 -2.84 9.05 -21.75
N LYS A 306 -2.00 8.97 -22.79
CA LYS A 306 -1.40 7.68 -23.19
C LYS A 306 -0.25 7.25 -22.29
N VAL A 307 0.56 8.18 -21.80
CA VAL A 307 1.79 7.87 -21.06
C VAL A 307 1.57 8.08 -19.57
N VAL A 308 1.24 9.31 -19.18
CA VAL A 308 1.19 9.68 -17.75
C VAL A 308 0.06 8.94 -17.02
N SER A 309 -1.14 8.86 -17.61
CA SER A 309 -2.27 8.18 -16.97
C SER A 309 -2.01 6.67 -16.78
N GLN A 310 -1.37 6.04 -17.76
CA GLN A 310 -0.99 4.63 -17.69
C GLN A 310 0.07 4.39 -16.61
N LEU A 311 1.11 5.22 -16.54
CA LEU A 311 2.13 5.12 -15.49
C LEU A 311 1.53 5.32 -14.09
N LYS A 312 0.64 6.31 -13.93
CA LYS A 312 -0.10 6.52 -12.67
C LYS A 312 -0.93 5.30 -12.31
N LYS A 313 -1.65 4.70 -13.27
CA LYS A 313 -2.41 3.48 -13.04
C LYS A 313 -1.50 2.32 -12.61
N MET A 314 -0.41 2.07 -13.33
CA MET A 314 0.56 1.02 -12.98
C MET A 314 1.15 1.21 -11.58
N SER A 315 1.41 2.46 -11.17
CA SER A 315 1.90 2.76 -9.83
C SER A 315 0.87 2.42 -8.75
N LYS A 316 -0.41 2.72 -8.98
CA LYS A 316 -1.53 2.36 -8.08
C LYS A 316 -1.71 0.84 -8.01
N ASP A 317 -1.76 0.19 -9.17
CA ASP A 317 -1.89 -1.27 -9.27
C ASP A 317 -0.72 -1.97 -8.56
N SER A 318 0.50 -1.41 -8.65
CA SER A 318 1.68 -1.92 -7.93
C SER A 318 1.54 -1.81 -6.41
N GLN A 319 0.94 -0.72 -5.91
CA GLN A 319 0.63 -0.56 -4.48
C GLN A 319 -0.42 -1.56 -4.01
N GLU A 320 -1.49 -1.76 -4.79
CA GLU A 320 -2.51 -2.77 -4.50
C GLU A 320 -1.93 -4.19 -4.47
N LEU A 321 -1.01 -4.50 -5.38
CA LEU A 321 -0.33 -5.80 -5.43
C LEU A 321 0.46 -6.09 -4.15
N ILE A 322 1.05 -5.08 -3.52
CA ILE A 322 1.71 -5.21 -2.21
C ILE A 322 0.68 -5.59 -1.13
N TRP A 323 -0.50 -4.98 -1.14
CA TRP A 323 -1.58 -5.31 -0.21
C TRP A 323 -2.06 -6.77 -0.37
N TYR A 324 -2.31 -7.21 -1.61
CA TYR A 324 -2.69 -8.59 -1.89
C TYR A 324 -1.62 -9.60 -1.44
N LYS A 325 -0.33 -9.31 -1.68
CA LYS A 325 0.78 -10.14 -1.19
C LYS A 325 0.75 -10.28 0.33
N LYS A 326 0.54 -9.19 1.08
CA LYS A 326 0.42 -9.23 2.54
C LYS A 326 -0.79 -10.07 2.99
N LYS A 327 -1.93 -9.93 2.31
CA LYS A 327 -3.16 -10.68 2.62
C LYS A 327 -2.98 -12.18 2.38
N ILE A 328 -2.40 -12.57 1.25
CA ILE A 328 -2.09 -13.97 0.93
C ILE A 328 -1.12 -14.55 1.96
N ALA A 329 -0.04 -13.83 2.30
CA ALA A 329 0.91 -14.29 3.31
C ALA A 329 0.28 -14.44 4.70
N LYS A 330 -0.73 -13.63 5.06
CA LYS A 330 -1.50 -13.81 6.30
C LYS A 330 -2.33 -15.08 6.24
N GLN A 331 -3.04 -15.30 5.13
CA GLN A 331 -3.88 -16.48 4.91
C GLN A 331 -3.06 -17.77 4.92
N GLU A 332 -1.89 -17.77 4.28
CA GLU A 332 -0.99 -18.93 4.24
C GLU A 332 -0.49 -19.30 5.65
N ARG A 333 -0.13 -18.31 6.48
CA ARG A 333 0.24 -18.56 7.89
C ARG A 333 -0.92 -19.15 8.69
N SER A 334 -2.15 -18.65 8.51
CA SER A 334 -3.32 -19.23 9.17
C SER A 334 -3.63 -20.64 8.68
N SER A 335 -3.44 -20.94 7.39
CA SER A 335 -3.63 -22.30 6.85
C SER A 335 -2.64 -23.27 7.48
N LYS A 336 -1.36 -22.91 7.54
CA LYS A 336 -0.31 -23.74 8.16
C LYS A 336 -0.61 -24.03 9.64
N ALA A 337 -1.01 -23.01 10.40
CA ALA A 337 -1.38 -23.19 11.81
C ALA A 337 -2.60 -24.12 11.98
N LEU A 338 -3.58 -24.04 11.06
CA LEU A 338 -4.75 -24.92 11.07
C LEU A 338 -4.37 -26.36 10.70
N GLU A 339 -3.49 -26.56 9.72
CA GLU A 339 -2.97 -27.87 9.34
C GLU A 339 -2.20 -28.53 10.50
N GLU A 340 -1.35 -27.78 11.21
CA GLU A 340 -0.64 -28.25 12.40
C GLU A 340 -1.61 -28.64 13.53
N ALA A 341 -2.63 -27.81 13.80
CA ALA A 341 -3.65 -28.10 14.80
C ALA A 341 -4.47 -29.34 14.42
N PHE A 342 -4.85 -29.47 13.15
CA PHE A 342 -5.59 -30.63 12.65
C PHE A 342 -4.76 -31.91 12.78
N TRP A 343 -3.47 -31.84 12.49
CA TRP A 343 -2.54 -32.95 12.68
C TRP A 343 -2.46 -33.37 14.15
N LEU A 344 -2.31 -32.41 15.08
CA LEU A 344 -2.27 -32.68 16.52
C LEU A 344 -3.56 -33.34 17.02
N ILE A 345 -4.72 -32.84 16.61
CA ILE A 345 -6.02 -33.40 16.97
C ILE A 345 -6.18 -34.81 16.41
N SER A 346 -5.79 -35.02 15.15
CA SER A 346 -5.85 -36.34 14.50
C SER A 346 -4.99 -37.37 15.24
N GLN A 347 -3.81 -36.97 15.73
CA GLN A 347 -2.97 -37.85 16.55
C GLN A 347 -3.62 -38.19 17.91
N LYS A 348 -4.19 -37.19 18.59
CA LYS A 348 -4.91 -37.41 19.85
C LYS A 348 -6.10 -38.34 19.67
N LEU A 349 -6.86 -38.18 18.58
CA LEU A 349 -8.00 -39.03 18.27
C LEU A 349 -7.59 -40.50 18.13
N LYS A 350 -6.54 -40.79 17.37
CA LYS A 350 -6.01 -42.16 17.22
C LYS A 350 -5.61 -42.78 18.56
N ARG A 351 -4.92 -42.02 19.41
CA ARG A 351 -4.55 -42.50 20.75
C ARG A 351 -5.79 -42.81 21.60
N ASN A 352 -6.77 -41.91 21.59
CA ASN A 352 -8.02 -42.12 22.32
C ASN A 352 -8.81 -43.33 21.79
N GLU A 353 -8.78 -43.60 20.48
CA GLU A 353 -9.42 -44.80 19.90
C GLU A 353 -8.75 -46.09 20.38
N GLU A 354 -7.41 -46.13 20.42
CA GLU A 354 -6.63 -47.24 20.96
C GLU A 354 -6.90 -47.45 22.45
N GLU A 355 -6.88 -46.38 23.25
CA GLU A 355 -7.20 -46.42 24.68
C GLU A 355 -8.63 -46.92 24.92
N ASN A 356 -9.62 -46.43 24.17
CA ASN A 356 -11.00 -46.90 24.25
C ASN A 356 -11.16 -48.37 23.84
N LYS A 357 -10.34 -48.86 22.90
CA LYS A 357 -10.33 -50.28 22.53
C LYS A 357 -9.85 -51.13 23.71
N ILE A 358 -8.74 -50.74 24.35
CA ILE A 358 -8.19 -51.43 25.51
C ILE A 358 -9.20 -51.45 26.67
N VAL A 359 -9.85 -50.32 26.95
CA VAL A 359 -10.87 -50.25 28.00
C VAL A 359 -12.02 -51.20 27.71
N ARG A 360 -12.52 -51.26 26.47
CA ARG A 360 -13.58 -52.20 26.07
C ARG A 360 -13.14 -53.66 26.25
N GLU A 361 -11.95 -54.02 25.80
CA GLU A 361 -11.40 -55.38 25.94
C GLU A 361 -11.25 -55.77 27.43
N ARG A 362 -10.77 -54.83 28.28
CA ARG A 362 -10.66 -55.05 29.73
C ARG A 362 -12.02 -55.23 30.40
N THR A 363 -12.99 -54.37 30.09
CA THR A 363 -14.35 -54.45 30.63
C THR A 363 -15.00 -55.78 30.26
N GLN A 364 -14.79 -56.27 29.04
CA GLN A 364 -15.28 -57.57 28.60
C GLN A 364 -14.62 -58.71 29.38
N LEU A 365 -13.30 -58.69 29.55
CA LEU A 365 -12.57 -59.68 30.34
C LEU A 365 -13.08 -59.75 31.79
N TYR A 366 -13.25 -58.60 32.45
CA TYR A 366 -13.81 -58.55 33.81
C TYR A 366 -15.23 -59.10 33.88
N HIS A 367 -16.06 -58.82 32.87
CA HIS A 367 -17.41 -59.37 32.81
C HIS A 367 -17.41 -60.90 32.66
N ASP A 368 -16.55 -61.44 31.80
CA ASP A 368 -16.41 -62.87 31.58
C ASP A 368 -15.88 -63.58 32.84
N GLN A 369 -14.87 -63.02 33.52
CA GLN A 369 -14.35 -63.54 34.79
C GLN A 369 -15.43 -63.57 35.88
N ASN A 370 -16.17 -62.47 36.06
CA ASN A 370 -17.26 -62.42 37.01
C ASN A 370 -18.34 -63.46 36.69
N LYS A 371 -18.64 -63.68 35.40
CA LYS A 371 -19.60 -64.70 34.99
C LYS A 371 -19.12 -66.11 35.31
N GLU A 372 -17.85 -66.43 35.02
CA GLU A 372 -17.27 -67.74 35.38
C GLU A 372 -17.28 -67.97 36.90
N GLU A 373 -16.98 -66.94 37.70
CA GLU A 373 -17.04 -67.03 39.16
C GLU A 373 -18.49 -67.28 39.64
N MET A 374 -19.47 -66.56 39.08
CA MET A 374 -20.89 -66.76 39.37
C MET A 374 -21.36 -68.18 39.00
N ASP A 375 -20.95 -68.69 37.83
CA ASP A 375 -21.28 -70.03 37.36
C ASP A 375 -20.63 -71.13 38.23
N TYR A 376 -19.40 -70.91 38.70
CA TYR A 376 -18.72 -71.81 39.64
C TYR A 376 -19.45 -71.85 40.99
N GLN A 377 -19.79 -70.69 41.56
CA GLN A 377 -20.52 -70.62 42.82
C GLN A 377 -21.89 -71.30 42.71
N ASP A 378 -22.65 -71.03 41.65
CA ASP A 378 -23.95 -71.68 41.40
C ASP A 378 -23.81 -73.20 41.29
N SER A 379 -22.78 -73.69 40.58
CA SER A 379 -22.51 -75.12 40.45
C SER A 379 -22.15 -75.75 41.80
N PHE A 380 -21.28 -75.11 42.58
CA PHE A 380 -20.93 -75.54 43.94
C PHE A 380 -22.16 -75.63 44.85
N PHE A 381 -23.01 -74.61 44.87
CA PHE A 381 -24.24 -74.62 45.68
C PHE A 381 -25.23 -75.69 45.22
N LYS A 382 -25.38 -75.90 43.90
CA LYS A 382 -26.21 -76.98 43.35
C LYS A 382 -25.71 -78.36 43.78
N GLU A 383 -24.40 -78.60 43.76
CA GLU A 383 -23.80 -79.86 44.22
C GLU A 383 -24.03 -80.07 45.72
N GLN A 384 -23.80 -79.05 46.55
CA GLN A 384 -24.07 -79.12 48.00
C GLN A 384 -25.55 -79.40 48.28
N LEU A 385 -26.47 -78.74 47.57
CA LEU A 385 -27.89 -78.99 47.68
C LEU A 385 -28.26 -80.41 47.26
N LYS A 386 -27.60 -80.97 46.24
CA LYS A 386 -27.80 -82.35 45.79
C LYS A 386 -27.34 -83.35 46.85
N VAL A 387 -26.18 -83.14 47.47
CA VAL A 387 -25.70 -83.97 48.60
C VAL A 387 -26.70 -83.96 49.75
N ILE A 388 -27.27 -82.78 50.09
CA ILE A 388 -28.30 -82.66 51.13
C ILE A 388 -29.59 -83.39 50.73
N GLN A 389 -30.01 -83.29 49.46
CA GLN A 389 -31.18 -84.00 48.94
C GLN A 389 -30.98 -85.52 48.97
N ASP A 390 -29.83 -86.01 48.53
CA ASP A 390 -29.47 -87.43 48.55
C ASP A 390 -29.39 -87.96 49.99
N ALA A 391 -28.77 -87.22 50.91
CA ALA A 391 -28.75 -87.56 52.34
C ALA A 391 -30.16 -87.58 52.95
N ARG A 392 -31.03 -86.63 52.58
CA ARG A 392 -32.44 -86.61 52.99
C ARG A 392 -33.20 -87.81 52.44
N ASP A 393 -32.96 -88.21 51.20
CA ASP A 393 -33.66 -89.34 50.57
C ASP A 393 -33.14 -90.70 51.06
N VAL A 394 -31.86 -90.82 51.41
CA VAL A 394 -31.31 -91.96 52.17
C VAL A 394 -31.91 -92.01 53.57
N CYS A 395 -31.99 -90.88 54.28
CA CYS A 395 -32.61 -90.81 55.60
C CYS A 395 -34.11 -91.18 55.56
N LYS A 396 -34.83 -90.82 54.48
CA LYS A 396 -36.21 -91.27 54.22
C LYS A 396 -36.31 -92.76 53.86
N LYS A 397 -35.27 -93.37 53.30
CA LYS A 397 -35.22 -94.80 52.96
C LYS A 397 -34.85 -95.67 54.16
N GLU A 398 -33.99 -95.20 55.06
CA GLU A 398 -33.63 -95.92 56.30
C GLU A 398 -34.70 -95.81 57.40
N PHE A 399 -35.48 -94.72 57.41
CA PHE A 399 -36.63 -94.58 58.30
C PHE A 399 -37.94 -94.73 57.51
N GLY A 400 -38.48 -95.94 57.52
CA GLY A 400 -39.83 -96.21 57.04
C GLY A 400 -40.88 -95.43 57.86
N LYS A 401 -41.53 -94.48 57.17
CA LYS A 401 -42.76 -93.73 57.52
C LYS A 401 -42.65 -92.42 58.32
N PRO A 402 -43.54 -91.46 58.02
CA PRO A 402 -43.33 -90.04 58.22
C PRO A 402 -43.78 -89.54 59.59
N CYS A 403 -43.09 -88.54 60.12
CA CYS A 403 -43.68 -87.64 61.11
C CYS A 403 -44.64 -86.68 60.39
N THR A 404 -45.88 -87.12 60.19
CA THR A 404 -47.03 -86.23 60.01
C THR A 404 -47.45 -85.71 61.38
N GLY A 405 -47.52 -84.39 61.54
CA GLY A 405 -48.06 -83.79 62.76
C GLY A 405 -47.83 -82.30 62.85
N ALA A 406 -48.60 -81.55 62.06
CA ALA A 406 -49.09 -80.19 62.35
C ALA A 406 -48.13 -79.19 63.02
N ASP A 407 -47.23 -78.58 62.24
CA ASP A 407 -46.95 -77.13 62.37
C ASP A 407 -46.26 -76.52 61.13
N ALA A 408 -46.55 -77.08 59.94
CA ALA A 408 -45.86 -76.69 58.71
C ALA A 408 -46.34 -75.32 58.17
N HIS A 409 -47.56 -74.90 58.51
CA HIS A 409 -48.12 -73.64 58.03
C HIS A 409 -47.56 -72.44 58.79
N GLN A 410 -47.39 -72.57 60.12
CA GLN A 410 -46.88 -71.47 60.95
C GLN A 410 -45.36 -71.29 60.80
N ARG A 411 -44.60 -72.36 60.53
CA ARG A 411 -43.16 -72.25 60.17
C ARG A 411 -42.92 -71.78 58.74
N LYS A 412 -43.74 -72.18 57.75
CA LYS A 412 -43.61 -71.63 56.39
C LYS A 412 -43.88 -70.13 56.37
N GLU A 413 -44.97 -69.69 57.01
CA GLU A 413 -45.34 -68.28 57.05
C GLU A 413 -44.31 -67.44 57.82
N LYS A 414 -43.70 -68.00 58.88
CA LYS A 414 -42.63 -67.33 59.63
C LYS A 414 -41.31 -67.24 58.84
N VAL A 415 -40.93 -68.29 58.11
CA VAL A 415 -39.73 -68.29 57.23
C VAL A 415 -39.94 -67.45 55.98
N GLU A 416 -41.15 -67.41 55.44
CA GLU A 416 -41.53 -66.61 54.27
C GLU A 416 -41.61 -65.12 54.63
N ASN A 417 -42.12 -64.78 55.82
CA ASN A 417 -42.03 -63.41 56.35
C ASN A 417 -40.60 -63.02 56.72
N MET A 418 -39.78 -63.92 57.25
CA MET A 418 -38.36 -63.62 57.57
C MET A 418 -37.54 -63.42 56.29
N LYS A 419 -37.72 -64.26 55.26
CA LYS A 419 -37.12 -64.06 53.93
C LYS A 419 -37.59 -62.78 53.25
N LYS A 420 -38.88 -62.45 53.37
CA LYS A 420 -39.46 -61.22 52.80
C LYS A 420 -38.99 -59.96 53.55
N CYS A 421 -38.64 -60.09 54.83
CA CYS A 421 -38.08 -59.01 55.63
C CYS A 421 -36.59 -58.82 55.31
N GLU A 422 -35.81 -59.91 55.26
CA GLU A 422 -34.40 -59.90 54.87
C GLU A 422 -34.21 -59.42 53.43
N SER A 423 -35.03 -59.87 52.46
CA SER A 423 -34.92 -59.40 51.07
C SER A 423 -35.22 -57.91 50.94
N LYS A 424 -36.20 -57.40 51.70
CA LYS A 424 -36.54 -55.96 51.71
C LYS A 424 -35.45 -55.12 52.37
N GLU A 425 -34.88 -55.57 53.49
CA GLU A 425 -33.76 -54.87 54.13
C GLU A 425 -32.53 -54.85 53.20
N THR A 426 -32.20 -55.96 52.52
CA THR A 426 -31.06 -55.99 51.58
C THR A 426 -31.30 -55.17 50.32
N ASP A 427 -32.54 -55.08 49.83
CA ASP A 427 -32.89 -54.27 48.65
C ASP A 427 -32.87 -52.77 49.01
N GLU A 428 -33.38 -52.38 50.19
CA GLU A 428 -33.30 -51.00 50.69
C GLU A 428 -31.85 -50.56 50.97
N GLU A 429 -30.98 -51.46 51.46
CA GLU A 429 -29.55 -51.18 51.63
C GLU A 429 -28.83 -50.99 50.29
N ARG A 430 -29.17 -51.79 49.26
CA ARG A 430 -28.63 -51.64 47.90
C ARG A 430 -29.08 -50.33 47.26
N GLU A 431 -30.33 -49.94 47.44
CA GLU A 431 -30.86 -48.67 46.94
C GLU A 431 -30.17 -47.47 47.62
N LYS A 432 -29.98 -47.51 48.94
CA LYS A 432 -29.21 -46.49 49.68
C LYS A 432 -27.77 -46.38 49.19
N LEU A 433 -27.13 -47.52 48.89
CA LEU A 433 -25.75 -47.54 48.37
C LEU A 433 -25.68 -46.96 46.94
N MET A 434 -26.68 -47.23 46.10
CA MET A 434 -26.78 -46.67 44.75
C MET A 434 -26.96 -45.15 44.79
N ILE A 435 -27.86 -44.66 45.66
CA ILE A 435 -28.07 -43.21 45.87
C ILE A 435 -26.80 -42.53 46.40
N LEU A 436 -26.07 -43.18 47.31
CA LEU A 436 -24.80 -42.66 47.82
C LEU A 436 -23.75 -42.57 46.72
N HIS A 437 -23.61 -43.62 45.90
CA HIS A 437 -22.66 -43.64 44.78
C HIS A 437 -22.98 -42.58 43.72
N GLU A 438 -24.26 -42.39 43.39
CA GLU A 438 -24.69 -41.32 42.49
C GLU A 438 -24.37 -39.93 43.05
N LYS A 439 -24.58 -39.73 44.36
CA LYS A 439 -24.24 -38.49 45.04
C LYS A 439 -22.73 -38.22 45.03
N GLU A 440 -21.91 -39.21 45.35
CA GLU A 440 -20.45 -39.10 45.32
C GLU A 440 -19.94 -38.78 43.91
N MET A 441 -20.50 -39.44 42.88
CA MET A 441 -20.17 -39.16 41.47
C MET A 441 -20.59 -37.75 41.03
N ALA A 442 -21.75 -37.26 41.50
CA ALA A 442 -22.21 -35.90 41.23
C ALA A 442 -21.33 -34.85 41.94
N GLU A 443 -20.92 -35.10 43.18
CA GLU A 443 -19.98 -34.25 43.92
C GLU A 443 -18.60 -34.19 43.23
N MET A 444 -18.08 -35.34 42.78
CA MET A 444 -16.83 -35.41 42.01
C MET A 444 -16.91 -34.62 40.70
N LYS A 445 -18.00 -34.79 39.93
CA LYS A 445 -18.24 -34.01 38.69
C LYS A 445 -18.33 -32.52 38.97
N ASN A 446 -19.04 -32.11 40.03
CA ASN A 446 -19.14 -30.70 40.41
C ASN A 446 -17.80 -30.12 40.83
N LYS A 447 -16.94 -30.89 41.52
CA LYS A 447 -15.60 -30.46 41.88
C LYS A 447 -14.72 -30.27 40.64
N HIS A 448 -14.72 -31.24 39.72
CA HIS A 448 -13.97 -31.14 38.46
C HIS A 448 -14.44 -29.94 37.61
N MET A 449 -15.76 -29.74 37.50
CA MET A 449 -16.32 -28.58 36.80
C MET A 449 -15.86 -27.25 37.42
N LYS A 450 -15.83 -27.14 38.76
CA LYS A 450 -15.34 -25.95 39.44
C LYS A 450 -13.85 -25.71 39.15
N GLU A 451 -13.02 -26.74 39.26
CA GLU A 451 -11.59 -26.65 38.96
C GLU A 451 -11.34 -26.22 37.50
N GLU A 452 -12.12 -26.74 36.55
CA GLU A 452 -12.06 -26.35 35.14
C GLU A 452 -12.45 -24.87 34.94
N THR A 453 -13.54 -24.41 35.56
CA THR A 453 -13.96 -23.00 35.49
C THR A 453 -12.94 -22.05 36.12
N GLU A 454 -12.33 -22.42 37.26
CA GLU A 454 -11.30 -21.59 37.89
C GLU A 454 -10.04 -21.48 37.04
N LEU A 455 -9.65 -22.54 36.32
CA LEU A 455 -8.53 -22.52 35.40
C LEU A 455 -8.82 -21.62 34.20
N GLU A 456 -10.04 -21.68 33.67
CA GLU A 456 -10.48 -20.84 32.55
C GLU A 456 -10.56 -19.36 32.96
N GLU A 457 -11.07 -19.05 34.15
CA GLU A 457 -11.05 -17.70 34.72
C GLU A 457 -9.63 -17.17 34.92
N LYS A 458 -8.71 -18.00 35.46
CA LYS A 458 -7.29 -17.65 35.61
C LYS A 458 -6.63 -17.37 34.26
N PHE A 459 -6.96 -18.15 33.23
CA PHE A 459 -6.47 -17.93 31.87
C PHE A 459 -7.02 -16.62 31.29
N ASN A 460 -8.32 -16.37 31.43
CA ASN A 460 -8.97 -15.15 30.95
C ASN A 460 -8.45 -13.89 31.66
N ALA A 461 -8.18 -13.96 32.97
CA ALA A 461 -7.58 -12.87 33.72
C ALA A 461 -6.17 -12.53 33.21
N LYS A 462 -5.33 -13.56 32.96
CA LYS A 462 -4.00 -13.36 32.36
C LYS A 462 -4.08 -12.79 30.95
N LEU A 463 -5.05 -13.23 30.15
CA LEU A 463 -5.28 -12.70 28.81
C LEU A 463 -5.66 -11.21 28.85
N LYS A 464 -6.55 -10.83 29.78
CA LYS A 464 -6.95 -9.43 29.99
C LYS A 464 -5.77 -8.56 30.42
N GLN A 465 -4.96 -9.03 31.36
CA GLN A 465 -3.74 -8.32 31.80
C GLN A 465 -2.75 -8.12 30.65
N LEU A 466 -2.61 -9.11 29.75
CA LEU A 466 -1.75 -8.99 28.57
C LEU A 466 -2.29 -7.96 27.57
N MET A 467 -3.61 -7.87 27.41
CA MET A 467 -4.26 -6.85 26.58
C MET A 467 -4.06 -5.44 27.15
N GLU A 468 -4.23 -5.26 28.47
CA GLU A 468 -4.02 -3.97 29.16
C GLU A 468 -2.56 -3.52 29.16
N ASN A 469 -1.59 -4.43 29.28
CA ASN A 469 -0.17 -4.12 29.14
C ASN A 469 0.19 -3.67 27.71
N ARG A 470 -0.55 -4.13 26.69
CA ARG A 470 -0.34 -3.71 25.29
C ARG A 470 -0.97 -2.35 24.99
N THR A 471 -2.01 -1.94 25.70
CA THR A 471 -2.63 -0.62 25.53
C THR A 471 -1.91 0.46 26.32
N SER A 472 -1.38 0.14 27.50
CA SER A 472 -0.57 1.08 28.33
C SER A 472 0.84 1.34 27.78
N SER A 473 1.39 0.44 26.96
CA SER A 473 2.67 0.67 26.27
C SER A 473 2.54 1.55 25.01
N LYS A 474 1.34 2.05 24.70
CA LYS A 474 1.04 2.92 23.54
C LYS A 474 0.59 4.34 23.93
N SER A 475 0.59 4.67 25.23
CA SER A 475 0.50 6.05 25.73
C SER A 475 1.81 6.43 26.37
#